data_AF-X0YMA7-F1
#
_entry.id   AF-X0YMA7-F1
#
_cell.length_a   1.000
_cell.length_b   1.000
_cell.length_c   1.000
_cell.angle_alpha   90.00
_cell.angle_beta   90.00
_cell.angle_gamma   90.00
#
_symmetry.space_group_name_H-M   'P 1'
#
loop_
_entity.id
_entity.type
_entity.pdbx_description
1 polymer ?
#
loop_
_entity_poly.entity_id
_entity_poly.type
_entity_poly.pdbx_seq_one_letter_code
_entity_poly.pdbx_strand_id
1 'polypeptide(L)'
;EMCRKEERVAPFSGSEIAAKHRDKAPKGGADLPKVYLFGMNRSKLEQVARERRVDLSIASDLSEANLLLTSKSYYRRKPQKVRDAEAAGLPVYVLKSNTVGEVRQFIESLPGGKRRVSTADSALKEAEEAITEVMNGKDAVQLSPRSSYVRRLQHLMAERFRLISRSSGREPHRGVEIFRKS
;
A
#
# COMPACT_ATOMS: atom_id res chain seq x y z
N GLU A 1 46.37 18.17 -16.76
CA GLU A 1 44.99 17.65 -16.87
C GLU A 1 44.46 17.28 -15.50
N MET A 2 43.27 17.76 -15.12
CA MET A 2 42.49 17.14 -14.06
C MET A 2 41.01 17.39 -14.33
N CYS A 3 40.37 16.33 -14.82
CA CYS A 3 39.00 16.27 -15.31
C CYS A 3 38.00 16.62 -14.20
N ARG A 4 37.28 17.74 -14.35
CA ARG A 4 36.04 18.04 -13.63
C ARG A 4 35.01 16.96 -13.98
N LYS A 5 34.77 16.02 -13.08
CA LYS A 5 33.59 15.14 -13.17
C LYS A 5 32.39 15.91 -12.62
N GLU A 6 31.69 16.58 -13.52
CA GLU A 6 30.35 17.11 -13.27
C GLU A 6 29.37 15.96 -13.09
N GLU A 7 29.01 15.64 -11.85
CA GLU A 7 27.93 14.70 -11.59
C GLU A 7 26.59 15.44 -11.69
N ARG A 8 26.01 15.38 -12.90
CA ARG A 8 24.67 15.88 -13.21
C ARG A 8 23.66 15.18 -12.31
N VAL A 9 23.17 15.87 -11.27
CA VAL A 9 21.97 15.38 -10.58
C VAL A 9 20.76 15.96 -11.28
N ALA A 10 20.23 15.18 -12.23
CA ALA A 10 19.00 15.51 -12.94
C ALA A 10 17.85 15.79 -11.93
N PRO A 11 17.01 16.80 -12.18
CA PRO A 11 15.80 17.00 -11.40
C PRO A 11 14.76 16.00 -11.92
N PHE A 12 14.26 15.13 -11.06
CA PHE A 12 13.19 14.18 -11.36
C PHE A 12 13.50 13.16 -12.46
N SER A 13 14.03 12.00 -12.06
CA SER A 13 13.85 10.76 -12.81
C SER A 13 13.27 9.73 -11.84
N GLY A 14 12.19 9.06 -12.24
CA GLY A 14 11.45 8.07 -11.45
C GLY A 14 12.21 6.77 -11.17
N SER A 15 13.53 6.82 -11.01
CA SER A 15 14.38 5.65 -10.94
C SER A 15 15.79 6.04 -10.46
N GLU A 16 15.91 6.53 -9.24
CA GLU A 16 17.15 6.36 -8.46
C GLU A 16 16.79 5.71 -7.13
N ILE A 17 16.12 4.55 -7.26
CA ILE A 17 16.38 3.44 -6.35
C ILE A 17 17.88 3.24 -6.43
N ALA A 18 18.62 3.61 -5.39
CA ALA A 18 20.02 3.23 -5.26
C ALA A 18 20.05 1.69 -5.28
N ALA A 19 20.20 1.14 -6.49
CA ALA A 19 20.05 -0.26 -6.79
C ALA A 19 21.26 -0.99 -6.19
N LYS A 20 21.04 -1.64 -5.04
CA LYS A 20 21.65 -2.93 -4.76
C LYS A 20 20.59 -3.87 -4.22
N HIS A 21 20.24 -4.84 -5.05
CA HIS A 21 19.51 -6.05 -4.69
C HIS A 21 20.03 -6.63 -3.36
N ARG A 22 19.11 -6.84 -2.42
CA ARG A 22 18.90 -8.16 -1.82
C ARG A 22 17.54 -8.17 -1.15
N ASP A 23 16.79 -9.21 -1.45
CA ASP A 23 15.58 -9.66 -0.79
C ASP A 23 15.76 -9.67 0.74
N LYS A 24 15.56 -8.53 1.40
CA LYS A 24 14.98 -8.58 2.74
C LYS A 24 13.50 -8.82 2.52
N ALA A 25 13.18 -10.11 2.39
CA ALA A 25 11.84 -10.61 2.58
C ALA A 25 11.24 -9.88 3.80
N PRO A 26 10.01 -9.35 3.70
CA PRO A 26 9.39 -8.63 4.80
C PRO A 26 9.45 -9.57 6.01
N LYS A 27 10.19 -9.16 7.06
CA LYS A 27 10.20 -9.91 8.32
C LYS A 27 8.75 -10.08 8.72
N GLY A 28 8.37 -11.34 8.83
CA GLY A 28 7.01 -11.81 8.66
C GLY A 28 6.01 -11.15 9.59
N GLY A 29 4.77 -11.07 9.08
CA GLY A 29 3.58 -10.76 9.85
C GLY A 29 2.91 -9.49 9.38
N ALA A 30 2.31 -9.50 8.17
CA ALA A 30 1.27 -8.56 7.76
C ALA A 30 1.42 -7.14 8.36
N ASP A 31 2.60 -6.52 8.26
CA ASP A 31 2.94 -5.30 8.99
C ASP A 31 2.91 -4.11 8.01
N LEU A 32 2.47 -2.96 8.51
CA LEU A 32 2.35 -1.75 7.71
C LEU A 32 3.73 -1.34 7.19
N PRO A 33 3.85 -0.69 6.02
CA PRO A 33 5.13 -0.13 5.59
C PRO A 33 5.68 0.80 6.69
N LYS A 34 6.72 0.35 7.39
CA LYS A 34 7.41 1.09 8.46
C LYS A 34 8.47 1.99 7.85
N VAL A 35 8.25 3.30 7.94
CA VAL A 35 9.10 4.33 7.35
C VAL A 35 9.86 5.05 8.44
N TYR A 36 11.19 5.02 8.39
CA TYR A 36 12.02 5.91 9.20
C TYR A 36 12.15 7.27 8.53
N LEU A 37 11.84 8.34 9.25
CA LEU A 37 12.00 9.70 8.73
C LEU A 37 13.30 10.33 9.24
N PHE A 38 14.13 10.82 8.32
CA PHE A 38 15.33 11.56 8.68
C PHE A 38 15.34 12.95 8.04
N GLY A 39 15.20 13.98 8.89
CA GLY A 39 15.20 15.39 8.45
C GLY A 39 13.93 15.81 7.72
N MET A 40 12.82 15.11 7.96
CA MET A 40 11.51 15.33 7.36
C MET A 40 10.43 15.57 8.40
N ASN A 41 9.35 16.24 7.99
CA ASN A 41 8.27 16.57 8.92
C ASN A 41 7.27 15.40 9.00
N ARG A 42 7.17 14.82 10.19
CA ARG A 42 6.25 13.71 10.52
C ARG A 42 4.79 14.06 10.21
N SER A 43 4.32 15.22 10.65
CA SER A 43 2.93 15.68 10.47
C SER A 43 2.56 15.79 9.00
N LYS A 44 3.48 16.22 8.12
CA LYS A 44 3.23 16.27 6.67
C LYS A 44 3.06 14.88 6.07
N LEU A 45 3.88 13.92 6.47
CA LEU A 45 3.76 12.54 5.99
C LEU A 45 2.43 11.94 6.46
N GLU A 46 2.09 12.08 7.73
CA GLU A 46 0.83 11.58 8.30
C GLU A 46 -0.40 12.22 7.65
N GLN A 47 -0.36 13.53 7.40
CA GLN A 47 -1.44 14.23 6.70
C GLN A 47 -1.65 13.66 5.30
N VAL A 48 -0.59 13.54 4.49
CA VAL A 48 -0.70 13.03 3.12
C VAL A 48 -1.06 11.55 3.10
N ALA A 49 -0.57 10.77 4.07
CA ALA A 49 -0.95 9.37 4.26
C ALA A 49 -2.45 9.24 4.50
N ARG A 50 -3.01 10.09 5.39
CA ARG A 50 -4.44 10.13 5.69
C ARG A 50 -5.27 10.59 4.49
N GLU A 51 -4.83 11.62 3.77
CA GLU A 51 -5.47 12.09 2.53
C GLU A 51 -5.53 10.98 1.47
N ARG A 52 -4.45 10.20 1.34
CA ARG A 52 -4.37 9.08 0.39
C ARG A 52 -4.92 7.77 0.93
N ARG A 53 -5.39 7.74 2.19
CA ARG A 53 -5.87 6.53 2.90
C ARG A 53 -4.86 5.38 2.80
N VAL A 54 -3.57 5.70 2.93
CA VAL A 54 -2.48 4.74 2.96
C VAL A 54 -2.15 4.48 4.42
N ASP A 55 -2.30 3.23 4.85
CA ASP A 55 -1.86 2.82 6.17
C ASP A 55 -0.33 2.68 6.15
N LEU A 56 0.37 3.64 6.75
CA LEU A 56 1.81 3.62 6.93
C LEU A 56 2.15 3.85 8.39
N SER A 57 3.22 3.19 8.87
CA SER A 57 3.71 3.38 10.22
C SER A 57 5.03 4.12 10.17
N ILE A 58 5.25 5.04 11.10
CA ILE A 58 6.49 5.80 11.19
C ILE A 58 7.34 5.17 12.28
N ALA A 59 8.49 4.62 11.87
CA ALA A 59 9.41 3.96 12.79
C ALA A 59 10.25 5.01 13.54
N SER A 60 10.40 4.82 14.85
CA SER A 60 11.26 5.64 15.71
C SER A 60 12.74 5.29 15.56
N ASP A 61 13.02 4.05 15.13
CA ASP A 61 14.36 3.47 15.01
C ASP A 61 14.59 2.82 13.65
N LEU A 62 15.86 2.81 13.21
CA LEU A 62 16.26 2.22 11.92
C LEU A 62 16.10 0.69 11.89
N SER A 63 16.17 0.04 13.05
CA SER A 63 16.04 -1.42 13.19
C SER A 63 14.63 -1.94 12.91
N GLU A 64 13.62 -1.12 13.19
CA GLU A 64 12.20 -1.44 13.01
C GLU A 64 11.66 -0.99 11.64
N ALA A 65 12.43 -0.16 10.94
CA ALA A 65 12.03 0.40 9.66
C ALA A 65 12.25 -0.60 8.51
N ASN A 66 11.36 -0.54 7.52
CA ASN A 66 11.50 -1.26 6.25
C ASN A 66 12.06 -0.35 5.15
N LEU A 67 12.01 0.97 5.34
CA LEU A 67 12.64 1.95 4.46
C LEU A 67 13.04 3.22 5.20
N LEU A 68 14.08 3.88 4.72
CA LEU A 68 14.52 5.20 5.19
C LEU A 68 14.04 6.26 4.21
N LEU A 69 13.34 7.27 4.70
CA LEU A 69 12.98 8.46 3.92
C LEU A 69 13.79 9.65 4.41
N THR A 70 14.53 10.29 3.50
CA THR A 70 15.35 11.46 3.80
C THR A 70 15.29 12.50 2.68
N SER A 71 15.81 13.70 2.92
CA SER A 71 15.93 14.72 1.88
C SER A 71 17.33 14.74 1.27
N LYS A 72 17.44 15.23 0.04
CA LYS A 72 18.70 15.35 -0.72
C LYS A 72 19.79 16.11 0.03
N SER A 73 19.41 17.12 0.81
CA SER A 73 20.34 17.90 1.64
C SER A 73 20.98 17.02 2.73
N TYR A 74 20.16 16.22 3.41
CA TYR A 74 20.63 15.31 4.46
C TYR A 74 21.41 14.13 3.91
N TYR A 75 21.00 13.58 2.76
CA TYR A 75 21.70 12.48 2.10
C TYR A 75 23.14 12.85 1.71
N ARG A 76 23.35 14.06 1.15
CA ARG A 76 24.69 14.54 0.76
C ARG A 76 25.69 14.66 1.92
N ARG A 77 25.19 14.93 3.12
CA ARG A 77 26.03 15.08 4.32
C ARG A 77 26.42 13.73 4.93
N LYS A 78 25.85 12.62 4.44
CA LYS A 78 26.03 11.24 4.92
C LYS A 78 26.21 11.13 6.45
N PRO A 79 25.25 11.63 7.25
CA PRO A 79 25.29 11.46 8.69
C PRO A 79 25.24 9.98 9.07
N GLN A 80 25.69 9.65 10.28
CA GLN A 80 25.86 8.27 10.75
C GLN A 80 24.61 7.42 10.50
N LYS A 81 23.41 7.94 10.77
CA LYS A 81 22.13 7.26 10.52
C LYS A 81 21.89 6.82 9.06
N VAL A 82 22.36 7.61 8.08
CA VAL A 82 22.24 7.24 6.66
C VAL A 82 23.23 6.11 6.33
N ARG A 83 24.44 6.16 6.90
CA ARG A 83 25.45 5.11 6.74
C ARG A 83 25.01 3.81 7.40
N ASP A 84 24.39 3.90 8.58
CA ASP A 84 23.85 2.75 9.31
C ASP A 84 22.68 2.12 8.54
N ALA A 85 21.82 2.92 7.91
CA ALA A 85 20.75 2.43 7.05
C ALA A 85 21.29 1.72 5.79
N GLU A 86 22.28 2.33 5.12
CA GLU A 86 22.99 1.70 3.99
C GLU A 86 23.65 0.38 4.43
N ALA A 87 24.33 0.36 5.58
CA ALA A 87 24.98 -0.84 6.12
C ALA A 87 23.96 -1.93 6.52
N ALA A 88 22.78 -1.54 6.99
CA ALA A 88 21.67 -2.43 7.28
C ALA A 88 20.97 -2.98 6.03
N GLY A 89 21.34 -2.50 4.83
CA GLY A 89 20.68 -2.85 3.57
C GLY A 89 19.25 -2.32 3.46
N LEU A 90 18.96 -1.23 4.16
CA LEU A 90 17.64 -0.59 4.16
C LEU A 90 17.50 0.28 2.90
N PRO A 91 16.42 0.16 2.11
CA PRO A 91 16.21 1.03 0.96
C PRO A 91 16.06 2.48 1.42
N VAL A 92 16.87 3.37 0.83
CA VAL A 92 16.90 4.80 1.14
C VAL A 92 16.21 5.59 0.03
N TYR A 93 15.12 6.26 0.37
CA TYR A 93 14.39 7.17 -0.49
C TYR A 93 14.81 8.61 -0.22
N VAL A 94 15.23 9.31 -1.27
CA VAL A 94 15.73 10.68 -1.19
C VAL A 94 14.78 11.63 -1.90
N LEU A 95 14.12 12.50 -1.13
CA LEU A 95 13.27 13.55 -1.69
C LEU A 95 14.06 14.81 -2.01
N LYS A 96 13.67 15.52 -3.08
CA LYS A 96 14.32 16.79 -3.45
C LYS A 96 14.10 17.86 -2.37
N SER A 97 12.91 17.88 -1.78
CA SER A 97 12.49 18.86 -0.78
C SER A 97 11.44 18.29 0.19
N ASN A 98 11.29 18.89 1.37
CA ASN A 98 10.26 18.53 2.36
C ASN A 98 8.90 19.23 2.05
N THR A 99 8.50 19.20 0.78
CA THR A 99 7.22 19.76 0.32
C THR A 99 6.15 18.68 0.28
N VAL A 100 4.88 19.09 0.39
CA VAL A 100 3.73 18.17 0.39
C VAL A 100 3.63 17.40 -0.92
N GLY A 101 3.99 18.01 -2.05
CA GLY A 101 3.98 17.37 -3.37
C GLY A 101 4.94 16.19 -3.49
N GLU A 102 6.18 16.35 -3.00
CA GLU A 102 7.19 15.27 -3.02
C GLU A 102 6.78 14.11 -2.11
N VAL A 103 6.26 14.44 -0.93
CA VAL A 103 5.76 13.44 0.03
C VAL A 103 4.59 12.64 -0.56
N ARG A 104 3.71 13.32 -1.30
CA ARG A 104 2.59 12.70 -2.01
C ARG A 104 3.07 11.72 -3.07
N GLN A 105 4.00 12.15 -3.92
CA GLN A 105 4.55 11.29 -4.95
C GLN A 105 5.29 10.09 -4.35
N PHE A 106 5.99 10.27 -3.24
CA PHE A 106 6.60 9.16 -2.50
C PHE A 106 5.55 8.15 -2.03
N ILE A 107 4.48 8.61 -1.38
CA ILE A 107 3.39 7.72 -0.92
C ILE A 107 2.74 6.97 -2.09
N GLU A 108 2.56 7.64 -3.23
CA GLU A 108 2.02 7.01 -4.45
C GLU A 108 2.99 5.99 -5.08
N SER A 109 4.30 6.17 -4.91
CA SER A 109 5.32 5.24 -5.39
C SER A 109 5.48 3.98 -4.52
N LEU A 110 4.96 3.98 -3.29
CA LEU A 110 5.11 2.84 -2.40
C LEU A 110 4.27 1.64 -2.91
N PRO A 111 4.89 0.49 -3.19
CA PRO A 111 4.19 -0.69 -3.73
C PRO A 111 3.19 -1.34 -2.75
N GLY A 112 3.20 -0.94 -1.48
CA GLY A 112 2.20 -1.30 -0.47
C GLY A 112 1.18 -0.20 -0.17
N GLY A 113 1.25 0.95 -0.86
CA GLY A 113 0.29 2.05 -0.77
C GLY A 113 -1.03 1.77 -1.49
N LYS A 114 -1.10 0.67 -2.24
CA LYS A 114 -2.39 0.05 -2.56
C LYS A 114 -2.96 -0.45 -1.25
N ARG A 115 -3.78 0.41 -0.64
CA ARG A 115 -4.88 0.13 0.28
C ARG A 115 -4.79 -1.33 0.69
N ARG A 116 -4.28 -1.64 1.91
CA ARG A 116 -4.49 -2.95 2.56
C ARG A 116 -5.84 -3.41 2.07
N VAL A 117 -5.90 -4.39 1.16
CA VAL A 117 -7.15 -4.65 0.43
C VAL A 117 -8.15 -4.86 1.55
N SER A 118 -9.04 -3.88 1.76
CA SER A 118 -9.70 -3.85 3.05
C SER A 118 -10.48 -5.16 3.12
N THR A 119 -10.69 -5.69 4.31
CA THR A 119 -11.47 -6.93 4.43
C THR A 119 -12.82 -6.79 3.69
N ALA A 120 -13.33 -5.55 3.62
CA ALA A 120 -14.39 -5.13 2.72
C ALA A 120 -14.01 -5.15 1.23
N ASP A 121 -12.98 -4.44 0.75
CA ASP A 121 -12.60 -4.44 -0.68
C ASP A 121 -12.36 -5.86 -1.22
N SER A 122 -11.73 -6.73 -0.43
CA SER A 122 -11.48 -8.13 -0.82
C SER A 122 -12.81 -8.87 -1.00
N ALA A 123 -13.75 -8.66 -0.08
CA ALA A 123 -15.07 -9.28 -0.12
C ALA A 123 -15.98 -8.72 -1.22
N LEU A 124 -15.79 -7.45 -1.59
CA LEU A 124 -16.49 -6.84 -2.72
C LEU A 124 -15.93 -7.35 -4.05
N LYS A 125 -14.61 -7.52 -4.15
CA LYS A 125 -13.98 -8.15 -5.33
C LYS A 125 -14.44 -9.60 -5.50
N GLU A 126 -14.52 -10.36 -4.41
CA GLU A 126 -15.07 -11.72 -4.39
C GLU A 126 -16.53 -11.75 -4.91
N ALA A 127 -17.34 -10.76 -4.52
CA ALA A 127 -18.71 -10.63 -5.02
C ALA A 127 -18.77 -10.27 -6.51
N GLU A 128 -17.89 -9.38 -6.99
CA GLU A 128 -17.77 -9.03 -8.41
C GLU A 128 -17.39 -10.25 -9.27
N GLU A 129 -16.44 -11.05 -8.81
CA GLU A 129 -16.04 -12.30 -9.46
C GLU A 129 -17.21 -13.28 -9.51
N ALA A 130 -17.92 -13.49 -8.39
CA ALA A 130 -19.09 -14.37 -8.33
C ALA A 130 -20.23 -13.91 -9.27
N ILE A 131 -20.50 -12.60 -9.33
CA ILE A 131 -21.48 -12.03 -10.26
C ILE A 131 -21.09 -12.35 -11.71
N THR A 132 -19.81 -12.19 -12.04
CA THR A 132 -19.28 -12.48 -13.38
C THR A 132 -19.47 -13.95 -13.74
N GLU A 133 -19.20 -14.86 -12.80
CA GLU A 133 -19.40 -16.29 -13.02
C GLU A 133 -20.88 -16.67 -13.22
N VAL A 134 -21.79 -16.08 -12.45
CA VAL A 134 -23.24 -16.29 -12.59
C VAL A 134 -23.73 -15.75 -13.94
N MET A 135 -23.25 -14.58 -14.35
CA MET A 135 -23.54 -14.00 -15.66
C MET A 135 -23.00 -14.85 -16.81
N ASN A 136 -21.85 -15.52 -16.61
CA ASN A 136 -21.25 -16.44 -17.57
C ASN A 136 -21.93 -17.82 -17.63
N GLY A 137 -22.95 -18.06 -16.80
CA GLY A 137 -23.79 -19.26 -16.88
C GLY A 137 -23.71 -20.21 -15.69
N LYS A 138 -23.06 -19.84 -14.57
CA LYS A 138 -23.24 -20.59 -13.32
C LYS A 138 -24.60 -20.28 -12.70
N ASP A 139 -25.27 -21.30 -12.16
CA ASP A 139 -26.59 -21.13 -11.52
C ASP A 139 -26.51 -20.36 -10.20
N ALA A 140 -25.49 -20.67 -9.39
CA ALA A 140 -25.30 -20.12 -8.06
C ALA A 140 -23.81 -20.05 -7.68
N VAL A 141 -23.44 -19.03 -6.90
CA VAL A 141 -22.10 -18.90 -6.30
C VAL A 141 -22.23 -18.45 -4.84
N GLN A 142 -21.58 -19.19 -3.94
CA GLN A 142 -21.52 -18.88 -2.51
C GLN A 142 -20.26 -18.08 -2.18
N LEU A 143 -20.43 -16.95 -1.49
CA LEU A 143 -19.34 -16.11 -1.02
C LEU A 143 -18.89 -16.50 0.38
N SER A 144 -17.65 -16.15 0.72
CA SER A 144 -17.09 -16.32 2.05
C SER A 144 -17.93 -15.64 3.14
N PRO A 145 -17.95 -16.17 4.38
CA PRO A 145 -18.57 -15.50 5.51
C PRO A 145 -17.98 -14.11 5.79
N ARG A 146 -18.82 -13.09 5.90
CA ARG A 146 -18.42 -11.69 6.13
C ARG A 146 -19.36 -11.00 7.12
N SER A 147 -18.93 -9.87 7.67
CA SER A 147 -19.75 -9.06 8.58
C SER A 147 -21.02 -8.51 7.91
N SER A 148 -22.02 -8.16 8.72
CA SER A 148 -23.32 -7.63 8.26
C SER A 148 -23.19 -6.45 7.28
N TYR A 149 -22.27 -5.53 7.55
CA TYR A 149 -22.01 -4.36 6.69
C TYR A 149 -21.55 -4.76 5.29
N VAL A 150 -20.60 -5.69 5.20
CA VAL A 150 -20.07 -6.18 3.92
C VAL A 150 -21.14 -6.96 3.15
N ARG A 151 -21.91 -7.83 3.82
CA ARG A 151 -23.02 -8.57 3.19
C ARG A 151 -24.06 -7.62 2.58
N ARG A 152 -24.38 -6.52 3.25
CA ARG A 152 -25.28 -5.49 2.71
C ARG A 152 -24.75 -4.90 1.41
N LEU A 153 -23.46 -4.58 1.34
CA LEU A 153 -22.83 -4.07 0.11
C LEU A 153 -22.86 -5.13 -1.01
N GLN A 154 -22.60 -6.39 -0.70
CA GLN A 154 -22.66 -7.50 -1.66
C GLN A 154 -24.08 -7.69 -2.22
N HIS A 155 -25.12 -7.59 -1.38
CA HIS A 155 -26.51 -7.59 -1.82
C HIS A 155 -26.83 -6.43 -2.78
N LEU A 156 -26.39 -5.21 -2.44
CA LEU A 156 -26.56 -4.03 -3.30
C LEU A 156 -25.83 -4.19 -4.65
N MET A 157 -24.69 -4.86 -4.67
CA MET A 157 -24.00 -5.19 -5.93
C MET A 157 -24.83 -6.16 -6.77
N ALA A 158 -25.25 -7.29 -6.20
CA ALA A 158 -26.07 -8.28 -6.92
C ALA A 158 -27.35 -7.66 -7.50
N GLU A 159 -28.02 -6.79 -6.75
CA GLU A 159 -29.23 -6.09 -7.18
C GLU A 159 -28.98 -5.19 -8.40
N ARG A 160 -27.85 -4.47 -8.45
CA ARG A 160 -27.46 -3.65 -9.61
C ARG A 160 -27.30 -4.47 -10.89
N PHE A 161 -26.82 -5.70 -10.77
CA PHE A 161 -26.68 -6.64 -11.90
C PHE A 161 -27.95 -7.46 -12.14
N ARG A 162 -29.07 -7.13 -11.46
CA ARG A 162 -30.37 -7.83 -11.56
C ARG A 162 -30.31 -9.31 -11.18
N LEU A 163 -29.36 -9.67 -10.31
CA LEU A 163 -29.21 -11.02 -9.78
C LEU A 163 -29.99 -11.17 -8.46
N ILE A 164 -30.39 -12.40 -8.15
CA ILE A 164 -31.02 -12.73 -6.88
C ILE A 164 -29.92 -12.99 -5.87
N SER A 165 -30.09 -12.53 -4.63
CA SER A 165 -29.12 -12.78 -3.56
C SER A 165 -29.82 -13.20 -2.27
N ARG A 166 -29.23 -14.16 -1.57
CA ARG A 166 -29.72 -14.68 -0.29
C ARG A 166 -28.58 -14.76 0.71
N SER A 167 -28.84 -14.44 1.97
CA SER A 167 -27.85 -14.70 3.02
C SER A 167 -28.02 -16.11 3.58
N SER A 168 -26.92 -16.85 3.70
CA SER A 168 -26.88 -18.24 4.16
C SER A 168 -25.89 -18.40 5.32
N GLY A 169 -26.19 -19.29 6.27
CA GLY A 169 -25.36 -19.55 7.46
C GLY A 169 -25.74 -18.79 8.74
N ARG A 170 -25.01 -19.04 9.83
CA ARG A 170 -25.19 -18.43 11.16
C ARG A 170 -23.99 -17.55 11.52
N GLU A 171 -24.23 -16.40 12.14
CA GLU A 171 -23.15 -15.50 12.58
C GLU A 171 -22.17 -16.25 13.53
N PRO A 172 -20.84 -16.11 13.39
CA PRO A 172 -20.08 -15.25 12.46
C PRO A 172 -19.81 -15.87 11.07
N HIS A 173 -20.19 -17.13 10.86
CA HIS A 173 -19.97 -17.87 9.60
C HIS A 173 -21.10 -17.67 8.58
N ARG A 174 -21.76 -16.51 8.59
CA ARG A 174 -22.85 -16.19 7.66
C ARG A 174 -22.31 -15.44 6.43
N GLY A 175 -22.67 -15.92 5.25
CA GLY A 175 -22.25 -15.41 3.94
C GLY A 175 -23.44 -15.04 3.05
N VAL A 176 -23.15 -14.57 1.84
CA VAL A 176 -24.14 -14.26 0.79
C VAL A 176 -23.97 -15.24 -0.36
N GLU A 177 -25.08 -15.68 -0.91
CA GLU A 177 -25.17 -16.55 -2.07
C GLU A 177 -25.89 -15.78 -3.18
N ILE A 178 -25.31 -15.78 -4.37
CA ILE A 178 -25.80 -15.05 -5.54
C ILE A 178 -26.26 -16.06 -6.57
N PHE A 179 -27.46 -15.83 -7.13
CA PHE A 179 -28.11 -16.71 -8.07
C PHE A 179 -28.51 -15.94 -9.32
N ARG A 180 -28.55 -16.65 -10.45
CA ARG A 180 -29.14 -16.12 -11.67
C ARG A 180 -30.63 -15.94 -11.48
N LYS A 181 -31.14 -14.77 -11.86
CA LYS A 181 -32.59 -14.57 -12.01
C LYS A 181 -33.02 -15.31 -13.28
N SER A 182 -33.75 -16.42 -13.11
CA SER A 182 -34.41 -17.13 -14.21
C SER A 182 -35.46 -16.25 -14.89
#